data_AF-Q23YH8-F1
#
_entry.id   AF-Q23YH8-F1
#
_cell.length_a   1.000
_cell.length_b   1.000
_cell.length_c   1.000
_cell.angle_alpha   90.00
_cell.angle_beta   90.00
_cell.angle_gamma   90.00
#
_symmetry.space_group_name_H-M   'P 1'
#
loop_
_entity.id
_entity.type
_entity.pdbx_description
1 polymer ?
#
loop_
_entity_poly.entity_id
_entity_poly.type
_entity_poly.pdbx_seq_one_letter_code
_entity_poly.pdbx_strand_id
1 'polypeptide(L)'
;MKTALILISIISLVSILTVNSLNKHQSLRQNGADCSKTILQIGYEEILVTNTCQQNMTFKYSVSAKYQNQIQTINVQTDCLKQDETESYRLDFPSDFQIFSQSLGEQSEC
;
A
#
# COMPACT_ATOMS: atom_id res chain seq x y z
N MET A 1 -29.98 -15.73 36.61
CA MET A 1 -28.98 -16.15 35.60
C MET A 1 -29.57 -16.13 34.18
N LYS A 2 -29.98 -14.96 33.64
CA LYS A 2 -30.47 -14.85 32.24
C LYS A 2 -29.98 -13.59 31.50
N THR A 3 -29.46 -12.60 32.22
CA THR A 3 -28.98 -11.33 31.66
C THR A 3 -27.53 -11.37 31.16
N ALA A 4 -26.73 -12.38 31.54
CA ALA A 4 -25.33 -12.48 31.14
C ALA A 4 -25.12 -13.02 29.71
N LEU A 5 -26.11 -13.72 29.13
CA LEU A 5 -25.97 -14.37 27.82
C LEU A 5 -26.18 -13.42 26.63
N ILE A 6 -26.85 -12.28 26.84
CA ILE A 6 -27.15 -11.32 25.75
C ILE A 6 -25.93 -10.45 25.43
N LEU A 7 -25.08 -10.15 26.44
CA LEU A 7 -23.89 -9.31 26.28
C LEU A 7 -22.77 -9.97 25.47
N ILE A 8 -22.67 -11.30 25.47
CA ILE A 8 -21.62 -12.03 24.74
C ILE A 8 -21.89 -12.03 23.23
N SER A 9 -23.16 -11.95 22.82
CA SER A 9 -23.54 -11.99 21.40
C SER A 9 -23.22 -10.70 20.64
N ILE A 10 -23.20 -9.56 21.32
CA ILE A 10 -23.03 -8.24 20.68
C ILE A 10 -21.54 -7.97 20.42
N ILE A 11 -20.66 -8.43 21.31
CA ILE A 11 -19.20 -8.28 21.16
C ILE A 11 -18.69 -9.06 19.93
N SER A 12 -19.26 -10.23 19.65
CA SER A 12 -18.88 -11.04 18.47
C SER A 12 -19.18 -10.35 17.14
N LEU A 13 -20.21 -9.51 17.06
CA LEU A 13 -20.58 -8.84 15.80
C LEU A 13 -19.68 -7.65 15.49
N VAL A 14 -19.26 -6.91 16.53
CA VAL A 14 -18.37 -5.74 16.39
C VAL A 14 -16.96 -6.16 15.95
N SER A 15 -16.51 -7.34 16.38
CA SER A 15 -15.21 -7.90 15.97
C SER A 15 -15.15 -8.18 14.47
N ILE A 16 -16.22 -8.66 13.84
CA ILE A 16 -16.22 -9.02 12.40
C ILE A 16 -16.18 -7.76 11.53
N LEU A 17 -16.90 -6.71 11.91
CA LEU A 17 -16.95 -5.45 11.15
C LEU A 17 -15.62 -4.69 11.19
N THR A 18 -14.88 -4.75 12.29
CA THR A 18 -13.59 -4.07 12.41
C THR A 18 -12.49 -4.76 11.58
N VAL A 19 -12.46 -6.10 11.48
CA VAL A 19 -11.45 -6.79 10.63
C VAL A 19 -11.67 -6.48 9.14
N ASN A 20 -12.93 -6.42 8.70
CA ASN A 20 -13.26 -6.15 7.29
C ASN A 20 -12.92 -4.72 6.86
N SER A 21 -12.97 -3.76 7.79
CA SER A 21 -12.59 -2.37 7.53
C SER A 21 -11.07 -2.14 7.61
N LEU A 22 -10.35 -2.91 8.44
CA LEU A 22 -8.88 -2.80 8.55
C LEU A 22 -8.15 -3.34 7.30
N ASN A 23 -8.70 -4.35 6.63
CA ASN A 23 -8.12 -4.90 5.41
C ASN A 23 -8.04 -3.91 4.23
N LYS A 24 -8.79 -2.80 4.26
CA LYS A 24 -8.82 -1.82 3.16
C LYS A 24 -7.73 -0.74 3.25
N HIS A 25 -7.07 -0.60 4.40
CA HIS A 25 -6.11 0.48 4.65
C HIS A 25 -4.83 -0.04 5.30
N GLN A 26 -4.12 -0.94 4.62
CA GLN A 26 -2.73 -1.23 4.97
C GLN A 26 -1.84 -0.15 4.35
N SER A 27 -1.52 0.89 5.12
CA SER A 27 -0.51 1.88 4.74
C SER A 27 0.87 1.22 4.86
N LEU A 28 1.33 0.55 3.80
CA LEU A 28 2.69 0.06 3.69
C LEU A 28 3.65 1.26 3.48
N ARG A 29 3.92 1.99 4.56
CA ARG A 29 4.97 3.02 4.57
C ARG A 29 6.32 2.34 4.64
N GLN A 30 7.05 2.30 3.54
CA GLN A 30 8.46 1.95 3.58
C GLN A 30 9.26 3.20 3.96
N ASN A 31 9.72 3.28 5.22
CA ASN A 31 10.73 4.24 5.65
C ASN A 31 12.11 3.74 5.19
N GLY A 32 12.37 3.75 3.87
CA GLY A 32 13.74 3.67 3.34
C GLY A 32 14.42 5.02 3.54
N ALA A 33 15.73 5.05 3.77
CA ALA A 33 16.54 6.25 4.06
C ALA A 33 16.70 7.23 2.88
N ASP A 34 15.77 7.17 1.94
CA ASP A 34 15.82 7.77 0.62
C ASP A 34 14.76 8.83 0.52
N CYS A 35 15.08 9.94 -0.15
CA CYS A 35 14.24 11.13 -0.26
C CYS A 35 13.05 10.92 -1.22
N SER A 36 12.51 9.71 -1.30
CA SER A 36 11.22 9.40 -1.90
C SER A 36 10.18 9.15 -0.82
N LYS A 37 8.99 9.73 -0.97
CA LYS A 37 7.84 9.43 -0.12
C LYS A 37 6.84 8.65 -0.96
N THR A 38 6.55 7.43 -0.56
CA THR A 38 5.57 6.60 -1.25
C THR A 38 4.34 6.32 -0.39
N ILE A 39 3.16 6.42 -0.99
CA ILE A 39 1.88 6.11 -0.36
C ILE A 39 1.17 5.07 -1.22
N LEU A 40 0.91 3.90 -0.65
CA LEU A 40 0.08 2.88 -1.27
C LEU A 40 -1.37 3.04 -0.80
N GLN A 41 -2.27 3.30 -1.74
CA GLN A 41 -3.71 3.35 -1.51
C GLN A 41 -4.34 2.03 -1.94
N ILE A 42 -4.43 1.08 -1.00
CA ILE A 42 -4.93 -0.28 -1.27
C ILE A 42 -6.36 -0.30 -1.81
N GLY A 43 -7.23 0.60 -1.35
CA GLY A 43 -8.61 0.68 -1.85
C GLY A 43 -8.74 1.14 -3.31
N TYR A 44 -7.72 1.78 -3.87
CA TYR A 44 -7.67 2.25 -5.25
C TYR A 44 -6.60 1.54 -6.09
N GLU A 45 -5.89 0.58 -5.48
CA GLU A 45 -4.74 -0.10 -6.07
C GLU A 45 -3.75 0.91 -6.67
N GLU A 46 -3.55 2.04 -6.00
CA GLU A 46 -2.74 3.14 -6.51
C GLU A 46 -1.50 3.32 -5.65
N ILE A 47 -0.37 3.54 -6.29
CA ILE A 47 0.87 3.96 -5.64
C ILE A 47 1.17 5.40 -6.03
N LEU A 48 1.30 6.26 -5.03
CA LEU A 48 1.67 7.65 -5.17
C LEU A 48 3.12 7.80 -4.74
N VAL A 49 3.96 8.26 -5.66
CA VAL A 49 5.38 8.51 -5.42
C VAL A 49 5.62 10.00 -5.46
N THR A 50 6.14 10.56 -4.37
CA THR A 50 6.55 11.96 -4.28
C THR A 50 8.07 12.04 -4.16
N ASN A 51 8.69 12.85 -5.00
CA ASN A 51 10.10 13.21 -4.84
C ASN A 51 10.24 14.25 -3.72
N THR A 52 10.94 13.92 -2.65
CA THR A 52 11.28 14.85 -1.56
C THR A 52 12.77 15.22 -1.56
N CYS A 53 13.51 14.82 -2.60
CA CYS A 53 14.89 15.21 -2.84
C CYS A 53 14.96 16.66 -3.35
N GLN A 54 16.10 17.33 -3.14
CA GLN A 54 16.33 18.68 -3.67
C GLN A 54 16.66 18.74 -5.16
N GLN A 55 16.77 17.56 -5.78
CA GLN A 55 17.16 17.36 -7.18
C GLN A 55 16.14 16.48 -7.87
N ASN A 56 16.14 16.50 -9.21
CA ASN A 56 15.21 15.66 -9.96
C ASN A 56 15.66 14.20 -9.90
N MET A 57 14.71 13.31 -9.74
CA MET A 57 14.99 11.91 -9.47
C MET A 57 14.02 11.01 -10.22
N THR A 58 14.54 9.85 -10.61
CA THR A 58 13.76 8.69 -11.04
C THR A 58 13.82 7.63 -9.96
N PHE A 59 12.68 7.02 -9.64
CA PHE A 59 12.57 5.99 -8.62
C PHE A 59 11.99 4.71 -9.22
N LYS A 60 12.57 3.55 -8.86
CA LYS A 60 12.08 2.23 -9.25
C LYS A 60 11.56 1.48 -8.04
N TYR A 61 10.33 1.00 -8.10
CA TYR A 61 9.67 0.23 -7.05
C TYR A 61 9.25 -1.13 -7.58
N SER A 62 9.22 -2.11 -6.68
CA SER A 62 8.55 -3.38 -6.88
C SER A 62 7.40 -3.47 -5.88
N VAL A 63 6.20 -3.72 -6.39
CA VAL A 63 5.00 -3.98 -5.58
C VAL A 63 4.61 -5.43 -5.79
N SER A 64 4.51 -6.20 -4.71
CA SER A 64 4.04 -7.59 -4.79
C SER A 64 2.70 -7.75 -4.09
N ALA A 65 1.79 -8.41 -4.79
CA ALA A 65 0.48 -8.80 -4.30
C ALA A 65 0.34 -10.32 -4.31
N LYS A 66 -0.38 -10.86 -3.33
CA LYS A 66 -0.56 -12.30 -3.13
C LYS A 66 -2.04 -12.62 -3.11
N TYR A 67 -2.41 -13.63 -3.87
CA TYR A 67 -3.71 -14.25 -3.79
C TYR A 67 -3.55 -15.77 -3.72
N GLN A 68 -4.15 -16.38 -2.70
CA GLN A 68 -3.98 -17.79 -2.41
C GLN A 68 -2.48 -18.17 -2.35
N ASN A 69 -1.98 -18.95 -3.32
CA ASN A 69 -0.58 -19.36 -3.44
C ASN A 69 0.16 -18.71 -4.62
N GLN A 70 -0.45 -17.73 -5.28
CA GLN A 70 0.18 -16.98 -6.37
C GLN A 70 0.69 -15.62 -5.86
N ILE A 71 1.92 -15.30 -6.23
CA ILE A 71 2.52 -13.98 -6.00
C ILE A 71 2.69 -13.34 -7.36
N GLN A 72 2.16 -12.12 -7.49
CA GLN A 72 2.36 -11.28 -8.66
C GLN A 72 3.16 -10.05 -8.23
N THR A 73 4.17 -9.70 -9.02
CA THR A 73 5.01 -8.53 -8.77
C THR A 73 4.91 -7.60 -9.96
N ILE A 74 4.62 -6.33 -9.69
CA ILE A 74 4.62 -5.24 -10.65
C ILE A 74 5.83 -4.36 -10.33
N ASN A 75 6.63 -4.07 -11.36
CA ASN A 75 7.71 -3.10 -11.25
C ASN A 75 7.22 -1.78 -11.84
N VAL A 76 7.41 -0.71 -11.07
CA VAL A 76 7.01 0.65 -11.43
C VAL A 76 8.27 1.50 -11.45
N GLN A 77 8.42 2.34 -12.46
CA GLN A 77 9.48 3.33 -12.53
C GLN A 77 8.81 4.67 -12.77
N THR A 78 9.14 5.67 -11.94
CA THR A 78 8.67 7.04 -12.14
C THR A 78 9.27 7.66 -13.39
N ASP A 79 8.62 8.69 -13.92
CA ASP A 79 9.31 9.65 -14.77
C ASP A 79 10.34 10.44 -13.95
N CYS A 80 11.04 11.37 -14.62
CA CYS A 80 11.94 12.29 -13.94
C CYS A 80 11.14 13.30 -13.11
N LEU A 81 10.99 13.02 -11.81
CA LEU A 81 10.22 13.84 -10.89
C LEU A 81 11.05 15.00 -10.38
N LYS A 82 10.54 16.23 -10.48
CA LYS A 82 11.11 17.40 -9.82
C LYS A 82 10.87 17.36 -8.32
N GLN A 83 11.58 18.20 -7.57
CA GLN A 83 11.34 18.35 -6.14
C GLN A 83 9.84 18.62 -5.86
N ASP A 84 9.29 17.87 -4.90
CA ASP A 84 7.90 17.88 -4.45
C ASP A 84 6.86 17.46 -5.51
N GLU A 85 7.31 17.01 -6.69
CA GLU A 85 6.43 16.43 -7.71
C GLU A 85 5.96 15.04 -7.29
N THR A 86 4.70 14.76 -7.60
CA THR A 86 4.05 13.48 -7.28
C THR A 86 3.51 12.85 -8.54
N GLU A 87 3.78 11.56 -8.68
CA GLU A 87 3.26 10.74 -9.75
C GLU A 87 2.45 9.57 -9.19
N SER A 88 1.36 9.22 -9.88
CA SER A 88 0.44 8.16 -9.48
C SER A 88 0.47 7.03 -10.48
N TYR A 89 0.63 5.80 -10.00
CA TYR A 89 0.52 4.61 -10.81
C TYR A 89 -0.63 3.74 -10.31
N ARG A 90 -1.52 3.39 -11.23
CA ARG A 90 -2.54 2.38 -10.97
C ARG A 90 -1.93 1.01 -11.17
N LEU A 91 -2.02 0.19 -10.14
CA LEU A 91 -1.56 -1.19 -10.10
C LEU A 91 -2.73 -2.05 -10.57
N ASP A 92 -2.58 -2.68 -11.74
CA ASP A 92 -3.59 -3.58 -12.29
C ASP A 92 -3.44 -4.99 -11.67
N PHE A 93 -3.74 -5.09 -10.38
CA PHE A 93 -3.87 -6.39 -9.71
C PHE A 93 -5.33 -6.86 -9.83
N PRO A 94 -5.59 -8.17 -9.97
CA PRO A 94 -6.95 -8.67 -9.86
C PRO A 94 -7.51 -8.36 -8.47
N SER A 95 -8.79 -8.01 -8.37
CA SER A 95 -9.45 -7.50 -7.15
C SER A 95 -9.32 -8.37 -5.89
N ASP A 96 -8.97 -9.64 -6.07
CA ASP A 96 -8.84 -10.60 -4.97
C ASP A 96 -7.41 -10.64 -4.38
N PHE A 97 -6.44 -10.00 -5.05
CA PHE A 97 -5.05 -9.94 -4.60
C PHE A 97 -4.89 -8.95 -3.44
N GLN A 98 -4.20 -9.40 -2.41
CA GLN A 98 -3.82 -8.54 -1.28
C GLN A 98 -2.39 -8.06 -1.50
N ILE A 99 -2.21 -6.75 -1.64
CA ILE A 99 -0.86 -6.16 -1.70
C ILE A 99 -0.21 -6.35 -0.33
N PHE A 100 0.91 -7.06 -0.30
CA PHE A 100 1.55 -7.47 0.97
C PHE A 100 2.97 -6.94 1.12
N SER A 101 3.59 -6.46 0.03
CA SER A 101 4.92 -5.85 0.11
C SER A 101 5.14 -4.81 -0.96
N GLN A 102 5.88 -3.76 -0.60
CA GLN A 102 6.44 -2.78 -1.50
C GLN A 102 7.92 -2.60 -1.15
N SER A 103 8.78 -2.50 -2.17
CA SER A 103 10.19 -2.16 -1.99
C SER A 103 10.66 -1.14 -3.02
N LEU A 104 11.30 -0.06 -2.58
CA LEU A 104 12.19 0.76 -3.41
C LEU A 104 13.40 -0.09 -3.82
N GLY A 105 13.60 -0.24 -5.12
CA GLY A 105 14.70 -1.00 -5.70
C GLY A 105 15.89 -0.12 -6.09
N GLU A 106 15.63 1.05 -6.66
CA GLU A 106 16.67 1.97 -7.13
C GLU A 106 16.17 3.43 -7.12
N GLN A 107 17.09 4.36 -6.88
CA GLN A 107 16.89 5.79 -7.09
C GLN A 107 18.08 6.35 -7.87
N SER A 108 17.81 7.22 -8.84
CA SER A 108 18.85 7.81 -9.69
C SER A 108 18.52 9.25 -10.09
N GLU A 109 19.54 10.08 -10.20
CA GLU A 109 19.43 11.43 -10.75
C GLU A 109 19.00 11.42 -12.23
N CYS A 110 18.29 12.48 -12.60
CA CYS A 110 17.91 12.89 -13.95
C CYS A 110 17.82 14.43 -13.97
#